data_AF-A0A5K0WYK1-F1
#
_entry.id   AF-A0A5K0WYK1-F1
#
_cell.length_a   1.000
_cell.length_b   1.000
_cell.length_c   1.000
_cell.angle_alpha   90.00
_cell.angle_beta   90.00
_cell.angle_gamma   90.00
#
_symmetry.space_group_name_H-M   'P 1'
#
loop_
_entity.id
_entity.type
_entity.pdbx_description
1 polymer ?
#
loop_
_entity_poly.entity_id
_entity_poly.type
_entity_poly.pdbx_seq_one_letter_code
_entity_poly.pdbx_strand_id
1 'polypeptide(L)' 'VHDLLEASKTFGSLKDVLDHDIRHGTVKKAGSHSRNLRRVRQGLDLIRVLFEQFLSS' A
#
# COMPACT_ATOMS: atom_id res chain seq x y z
N VAL A 1 -9.01 -0.82 0.43
CA VAL A 1 -8.85 0.63 0.18
C VAL A 1 -9.36 1.45 1.35
N HIS A 2 -10.57 1.20 1.84
CA HIS A 2 -11.12 1.89 3.03
C HIS A 2 -10.15 1.90 4.23
N ASP A 3 -9.52 0.77 4.54
CA ASP A 3 -8.49 0.67 5.59
C ASP A 3 -7.37 1.71 5.48
N LEU A 4 -6.82 1.93 4.28
CA LEU A 4 -5.74 2.89 4.06
C LEU A 4 -6.21 4.34 4.13
N LEU A 5 -7.48 4.59 3.77
CA LEU A 5 -8.11 5.90 3.90
C LEU A 5 -8.32 6.27 5.38
N GLU A 6 -8.67 5.30 6.22
CA GLU A 6 -8.75 5.53 7.66
C GLU A 6 -7.35 5.72 8.26
N ALA A 7 -6.38 4.91 7.86
CA ALA A 7 -4.99 5.05 8.28
C ALA A 7 -4.39 6.43 7.96
N SER A 8 -4.74 7.03 6.80
CA SER A 8 -4.22 8.35 6.41
C SER A 8 -4.69 9.50 7.30
N LYS A 9 -5.74 9.30 8.11
CA LYS A 9 -6.17 10.30 9.09
C LYS A 9 -5.26 10.34 10.32
N THR A 10 -4.48 9.29 10.55
CA THR A 10 -3.64 9.11 11.75
C THR A 10 -2.15 9.16 11.41
N PHE A 11 -1.73 8.61 10.27
CA PHE A 11 -0.32 8.51 9.89
C PHE A 11 0.04 9.58 8.84
N GLY A 12 1.13 10.31 9.09
CA GLY A 12 1.58 11.40 8.21
C GLY A 12 2.33 10.92 6.97
N SER A 13 2.83 9.67 6.97
CA SER A 13 3.55 9.10 5.85
C SER A 13 3.32 7.59 5.73
N LEU A 14 3.62 7.03 4.54
CA LEU A 14 3.63 5.58 4.34
C LEU A 14 4.63 4.87 5.26
N LYS A 15 5.73 5.54 5.62
CA LYS A 15 6.71 5.00 6.56
C LYS A 15 6.10 4.81 7.94
N ASP A 16 5.36 5.79 8.44
CA ASP A 16 4.71 5.70 9.76
C ASP A 16 3.71 4.54 9.83
N VAL A 17 2.99 4.28 8.73
CA VAL A 17 2.08 3.14 8.59
C VAL A 17 2.82 1.81 8.72
N LEU A 18 3.98 1.68 8.04
CA LEU A 18 4.80 0.48 8.11
C LEU A 18 5.44 0.30 9.49
N ASP A 19 5.99 1.37 10.06
CA ASP A 19 6.61 1.37 11.38
C ASP A 19 5.61 1.02 12.48
N HIS A 20 4.34 1.43 12.35
CA HIS A 20 3.26 0.97 13.22
C HIS A 20 3.08 -0.55 13.16
N ASP A 21 2.88 -1.13 11.97
CA ASP A 21 2.67 -2.58 11.84
C ASP A 21 3.90 -3.41 12.22
N ILE A 22 5.11 -2.88 12.02
CA ILE A 22 6.37 -3.52 12.45
C ILE A 22 6.42 -3.59 13.98
N ARG A 23 6.18 -2.46 14.66
CA ARG A 23 6.19 -2.39 16.13
C ARG A 23 5.15 -3.31 16.77
N HIS A 24 4.01 -3.52 16.10
CA HIS A 24 2.94 -4.38 16.59
C HIS A 24 3.00 -5.83 16.06
N GLY A 25 3.99 -6.18 15.23
CA GLY A 25 4.11 -7.52 14.65
C GLY A 25 2.95 -7.90 13.71
N THR A 26 2.20 -6.92 13.18
CA THR A 26 0.99 -7.12 12.39
C THR A 26 1.24 -7.08 10.88
N VAL A 27 2.47 -6.84 10.42
CA VAL A 27 2.81 -6.70 8.98
C VAL A 27 2.18 -7.77 8.10
N LYS A 28 2.21 -9.05 8.51
CA LYS A 28 1.69 -10.19 7.72
C LYS A 28 0.20 -10.48 7.94
N LYS A 29 -0.42 -9.87 8.96
CA LYS A 29 -1.81 -10.10 9.34
C LYS A 29 -2.74 -9.76 8.17
N ALA A 30 -3.77 -10.58 7.96
CA ALA A 30 -4.79 -10.26 6.97
C ALA A 30 -5.46 -8.92 7.35
N GLY A 31 -5.57 -8.01 6.39
CA GLY A 31 -6.14 -6.69 6.60
C GLY A 31 -5.20 -5.65 7.23
N SER A 32 -3.94 -5.96 7.56
CA SER A 32 -3.01 -4.95 8.05
C SER A 32 -2.76 -3.85 7.00
N HIS A 33 -2.44 -2.65 7.49
CA HIS A 33 -2.16 -1.51 6.62
C HIS A 33 -0.99 -1.79 5.68
N SER A 34 0.08 -2.43 6.18
CA SER A 34 1.24 -2.85 5.38
C SER A 34 0.85 -3.79 4.25
N ARG A 35 -0.01 -4.77 4.52
CA ARG A 35 -0.44 -5.74 3.51
C ARG A 35 -1.37 -5.09 2.48
N ASN A 36 -2.20 -4.13 2.91
CA ASN A 36 -3.05 -3.37 2.02
C ASN A 36 -2.24 -2.40 1.15
N LEU A 37 -1.23 -1.70 1.71
CA LEU A 37 -0.29 -0.88 0.97
C LEU A 37 0.46 -1.68 -0.10
N ARG A 38 0.95 -2.88 0.26
CA ARG A 38 1.62 -3.76 -0.71
C ARG A 38 0.72 -4.08 -1.90
N ARG A 39 -0.57 -4.36 -1.66
CA ARG A 39 -1.53 -4.64 -2.74
C ARG A 39 -1.80 -3.42 -3.62
N VAL A 40 -1.92 -2.23 -3.02
CA VAL A 40 -2.07 -0.98 -3.79
C VAL A 40 -0.85 -0.75 -4.67
N ARG A 41 0.37 -0.90 -4.13
CA ARG A 41 1.61 -0.78 -4.90
C ARG A 41 1.63 -1.74 -6.09
N GLN A 42 1.29 -3.02 -5.86
CA GLN A 42 1.23 -4.02 -6.94
C GLN A 42 0.22 -3.64 -8.05
N GLY A 43 -0.94 -3.09 -7.68
CA GLY A 43 -1.92 -2.59 -8.64
C GLY A 43 -1.41 -1.39 -9.44
N LEU A 44 -0.77 -0.43 -8.77
CA LEU A 44 -0.17 0.73 -9.43
C LEU A 44 0.98 0.33 -10.37
N ASP A 45 1.81 -0.64 -9.97
CA ASP A 45 2.87 -1.20 -10.81
C ASP A 45 2.29 -1.87 -12.06
N LEU A 46 1.21 -2.65 -11.91
CA LEU A 46 0.52 -3.26 -13.05
C LEU A 46 -0.02 -2.20 -14.01
N ILE A 47 -0.71 -1.17 -13.49
CA ILE A 47 -1.25 -0.08 -14.29
C ILE A 47 -0.13 0.66 -15.03
N ARG A 48 0.97 0.96 -14.32
CA ARG A 48 2.16 1.59 -14.91
C ARG A 48 2.68 0.78 -16.10
N VAL A 49 2.89 -0.53 -15.92
CA VAL A 49 3.36 -1.41 -17.00
C VAL A 49 2.38 -1.43 -18.16
N LEU A 50 1.07 -1.49 -17.92
CA LEU A 50 0.07 -1.46 -19.00
C LEU A 50 0.17 -0.17 -19.82
N PHE A 51 0.27 1.00 -19.16
CA PHE A 51 0.45 2.27 -19.86
C PHE A 51 1.78 2.34 -20.62
N GLU A 52 2.87 1.86 -20.02
CA GLU A 52 4.17 1.77 -20.70
C GLU A 52 4.07 0.93 -21.98
N GLN A 53 3.37 -0.22 -21.95
CA GLN A 53 3.13 -1.04 -23.13
C GLN A 53 2.30 -0.31 -24.20
N PHE A 54 1.20 0.35 -23.81
CA PHE A 54 0.37 1.13 -24.73
C PHE A 54 1.14 2.26 -25.41
N LEU A 55 2.01 2.97 -24.67
CA LEU A 55 2.80 4.09 -25.20
C LEU A 55 4.03 3.64 -26.02
N SER A 56 4.47 2.40 -25.86
CA SER A 56 5.56 1.81 -26.65
C SER A 56 5.10 1.28 -28.02
N SER A 57 3.80 1.37 -28.30
CA SER A 57 3.15 1.01 -29.58
C SER A 57 3.00 2.24 -30.48
#